data_AF-A0A6G3MML6-F1
#
_entry.id   AF-A0A6G3MML6-F1
#
_cell.length_a   1.000
_cell.length_b   1.000
_cell.length_c   1.000
_cell.angle_alpha   90.00
_cell.angle_beta   90.00
_cell.angle_gamma   90.00
#
_symmetry.space_group_name_H-M   'P 1'
#
loop_
_entity.id
_entity.type
_entity.pdbx_description
1 polymer ?
#
loop_
_entity_poly.entity_id
_entity_poly.type
_entity_poly.pdbx_seq_one_letter_code
_entity_poly.pdbx_strand_id
1 'polypeptide(L)'
;RFEEMDEFQQIKLFKRIGLKENKAQDTAKNKVLAKRFEFIINKTERDIIKNKIDPARGMLLYCASSYSFNDNQLNRIINMICDKKMTSGTQIRAAAEFFKRNPKQEIDERALEAACGVGVSYNESAIEAVIIAALSKYKFS
;
A
#
# COMPACT_ATOMS: atom_id res chain seq x y z
N ARG A 1 -27.79 -0.27 -6.24
CA ARG A 1 -27.50 1.15 -5.93
C ARG A 1 -26.68 1.13 -4.66
N PHE A 2 -25.37 1.39 -4.73
CA PHE A 2 -24.57 1.52 -3.51
C PHE A 2 -24.98 2.85 -2.87
N GLU A 3 -25.47 2.80 -1.63
CA GLU A 3 -25.66 4.03 -0.85
C GLU A 3 -24.30 4.66 -0.65
N GLU A 4 -24.18 5.94 -1.00
CA GLU A 4 -22.95 6.69 -0.85
C GLU A 4 -22.71 6.90 0.64
N MET A 5 -21.58 6.39 1.17
CA MET A 5 -21.26 6.56 2.58
C MET A 5 -21.04 8.04 2.89
N ASP A 6 -21.70 8.53 3.94
CA ASP A 6 -21.43 9.87 4.46
C ASP A 6 -20.06 9.95 5.15
N GLU A 7 -19.60 11.18 5.42
CA GLU A 7 -18.29 11.44 6.02
C GLU A 7 -18.12 10.73 7.38
N PHE A 8 -19.18 10.67 8.19
CA PHE A 8 -19.14 10.03 9.50
C PHE A 8 -18.98 8.51 9.39
N GLN A 9 -19.66 7.87 8.43
CA GLN A 9 -19.47 6.46 8.14
C GLN A 9 -18.07 6.18 7.58
N GLN A 10 -17.54 7.07 6.73
CA GLN A 10 -16.17 6.97 6.22
C GLN A 10 -15.14 7.06 7.35
N ILE A 11 -15.27 8.01 8.27
CA ILE A 11 -14.38 8.13 9.43
C ILE A 11 -14.39 6.84 10.27
N LYS A 12 -15.58 6.30 10.56
CA LYS A 12 -15.72 5.02 11.28
C LYS A 12 -15.03 3.87 10.55
N LEU A 13 -15.23 3.77 9.24
CA LEU A 13 -14.60 2.76 8.40
C LEU A 13 -13.07 2.90 8.42
N PHE A 14 -12.54 4.09 8.19
CA PHE A 14 -11.11 4.30 8.12
C PHE A 14 -10.40 4.05 9.45
N LYS A 15 -11.05 4.40 10.57
CA LYS A 15 -10.56 4.04 11.92
C LYS A 15 -10.55 2.54 12.16
N ARG A 16 -11.62 1.83 11.76
CA ARG A 16 -11.71 0.36 11.87
C ARG A 16 -10.56 -0.32 11.13
N ILE A 17 -10.17 0.24 9.99
CA ILE A 17 -9.12 -0.27 9.10
C ILE A 17 -7.72 0.22 9.54
N GLY A 18 -7.60 0.96 10.66
CA GLY A 18 -6.32 1.27 11.30
C GLY A 18 -5.82 2.71 11.19
N LEU A 19 -6.58 3.63 10.58
CA LEU A 19 -6.23 5.06 10.64
C LEU A 19 -6.49 5.63 12.04
N LYS A 20 -5.58 6.49 12.51
CA LYS A 20 -5.80 7.29 13.72
C LYS A 20 -6.87 8.35 13.47
N GLU A 21 -7.54 8.80 14.54
CA GLU A 21 -8.65 9.77 14.50
C GLU A 21 -8.43 10.93 13.53
N ASN A 22 -7.39 11.75 13.77
CA ASN A 22 -7.12 12.95 12.97
C ASN A 22 -6.92 12.59 11.49
N LYS A 23 -6.20 11.50 11.20
CA LYS A 23 -5.95 11.07 9.83
C LYS A 23 -7.20 10.55 9.15
N ALA A 24 -8.09 9.87 9.86
CA ALA A 24 -9.37 9.43 9.33
C ALA A 24 -10.26 10.64 8.98
N GLN A 25 -10.32 11.64 9.85
CA GLN A 25 -11.06 12.89 9.60
C GLN A 25 -10.50 13.66 8.41
N ASP A 26 -9.18 13.85 8.35
CA ASP A 26 -8.53 14.54 7.23
C ASP A 26 -8.71 13.79 5.90
N THR A 27 -8.67 12.46 5.94
CA THR A 27 -8.93 11.63 4.75
C THR A 27 -10.37 11.77 4.27
N ALA A 28 -11.34 11.74 5.18
CA ALA A 28 -12.76 11.83 4.84
C ALA A 28 -13.15 13.19 4.22
N LYS A 29 -12.48 14.28 4.63
CA LYS A 29 -12.63 15.61 4.00
C LYS A 29 -12.16 15.62 2.53
N ASN A 30 -11.18 14.80 2.18
CA ASN A 30 -10.74 14.66 0.78
C ASN A 30 -11.66 13.66 0.05
N LYS A 31 -12.76 14.16 -0.52
CA LYS A 31 -13.79 13.33 -1.19
C LYS A 31 -13.24 12.35 -2.22
N VAL A 32 -12.20 12.73 -2.98
CA VAL A 32 -11.60 11.87 -4.02
C VAL A 32 -10.84 10.72 -3.36
N LEU A 33 -9.96 11.03 -2.40
CA LEU A 33 -9.20 10.02 -1.67
C LEU A 33 -10.11 9.13 -0.82
N ALA A 34 -11.09 9.71 -0.14
CA ALA A 34 -12.06 9.00 0.70
C ALA A 34 -12.83 7.95 -0.11
N LYS A 35 -13.43 8.35 -1.23
CA LYS A 35 -14.15 7.43 -2.13
C LYS A 35 -13.24 6.35 -2.68
N ARG A 36 -12.01 6.71 -3.07
CA ARG A 36 -11.03 5.73 -3.58
C ARG A 36 -10.63 4.72 -2.50
N PHE A 37 -10.38 5.18 -1.28
CA PHE A 37 -10.00 4.30 -0.19
C PHE A 37 -11.16 3.41 0.26
N GLU A 38 -12.37 3.95 0.37
CA GLU A 38 -13.61 3.21 0.61
C GLU A 38 -13.80 2.11 -0.45
N PHE A 39 -13.66 2.44 -1.73
CA PHE A 39 -13.74 1.47 -2.82
C PHE A 39 -12.73 0.33 -2.65
N ILE A 40 -11.47 0.65 -2.35
CA ILE A 40 -10.41 -0.35 -2.15
C ILE A 40 -10.72 -1.27 -0.98
N ILE A 41 -11.18 -0.74 0.16
CA ILE A 41 -11.56 -1.54 1.33
C ILE A 41 -12.71 -2.48 0.98
N ASN A 42 -13.79 -1.93 0.41
CA ASN A 42 -14.98 -2.67 0.04
C ASN A 42 -14.67 -3.78 -0.97
N LYS A 43 -13.78 -3.50 -1.93
CA LYS A 43 -13.32 -4.48 -2.90
C LYS A 43 -12.51 -5.60 -2.25
N THR A 44 -11.61 -5.25 -1.34
CA THR A 44 -10.76 -6.22 -0.64
C THR A 44 -11.58 -7.18 0.24
N GLU A 45 -12.54 -6.65 1.01
CA GLU A 45 -13.41 -7.46 1.89
C GLU A 45 -14.40 -8.34 1.10
N ARG A 46 -14.81 -7.92 -0.10
CA ARG A 46 -15.74 -8.71 -0.93
C ARG A 46 -15.03 -9.78 -1.74
N ASP A 47 -13.94 -9.42 -2.40
CA ASP A 47 -13.37 -10.23 -3.47
C ASP A 47 -12.26 -11.16 -2.96
N ILE A 48 -11.64 -10.86 -1.81
CA ILE A 48 -10.36 -11.47 -1.42
C ILE A 48 -10.43 -12.07 -0.02
N ILE A 49 -10.70 -11.27 1.02
CA ILE A 49 -10.66 -11.75 2.40
C ILE A 49 -12.07 -11.89 2.96
N LYS A 50 -12.49 -13.11 3.31
CA LYS A 50 -13.77 -13.38 4.00
C LYS A 50 -13.84 -12.84 5.43
N ASN A 51 -12.70 -12.41 5.97
CA ASN A 51 -12.49 -11.89 7.32
C ASN A 51 -12.12 -10.41 7.27
N LYS A 52 -12.28 -9.72 8.41
CA LYS A 52 -11.92 -8.30 8.54
C LYS A 52 -10.45 -8.04 8.23
N ILE A 53 -10.19 -6.94 7.52
CA ILE A 53 -8.84 -6.44 7.24
C ILE A 53 -8.20 -5.99 8.56
N ASP A 54 -7.00 -6.48 8.85
CA ASP A 54 -6.23 -6.04 10.01
C ASP A 54 -5.64 -4.62 9.81
N PRO A 55 -5.37 -3.87 10.89
CA PRO A 55 -4.89 -2.49 10.80
C PRO A 55 -3.61 -2.30 9.98
N ALA A 56 -2.70 -3.28 9.96
CA ALA A 56 -1.44 -3.17 9.22
C ALA A 56 -1.68 -3.22 7.71
N ARG A 57 -2.48 -4.18 7.24
CA ARG A 57 -2.93 -4.24 5.83
C ARG A 57 -3.76 -3.02 5.46
N GLY A 58 -4.63 -2.57 6.36
CA GLY A 58 -5.44 -1.38 6.13
C GLY A 58 -4.63 -0.11 5.88
N MET A 59 -3.53 0.06 6.60
CA MET A 59 -2.59 1.16 6.36
C MET A 59 -1.88 1.04 5.00
N LEU A 60 -1.58 -0.17 4.52
CA LEU A 60 -1.02 -0.40 3.19
C LEU A 60 -2.04 -0.12 2.07
N LEU A 61 -3.30 -0.50 2.26
CA LEU A 61 -4.39 -0.17 1.34
C LEU A 61 -4.63 1.35 1.28
N TYR A 62 -4.50 2.05 2.41
CA TYR A 62 -4.49 3.50 2.44
C TYR A 62 -3.34 4.06 1.59
N CYS A 63 -2.11 3.54 1.75
CA CYS A 63 -0.99 3.95 0.91
C CYS A 63 -1.28 3.71 -0.59
N ALA A 64 -1.86 2.56 -0.94
CA ALA A 64 -2.24 2.25 -2.32
C ALA A 64 -3.30 3.21 -2.88
N SER A 65 -4.23 3.69 -2.04
CA SER A 65 -5.24 4.67 -2.44
C SER A 65 -4.66 6.02 -2.89
N SER A 66 -3.44 6.36 -2.45
CA SER A 66 -2.75 7.60 -2.85
C SER A 66 -2.10 7.53 -4.23
N TYR A 67 -2.07 6.35 -4.88
CA TYR A 67 -1.51 6.17 -6.21
C TYR A 67 -2.59 5.85 -7.23
N SER A 68 -2.34 6.21 -8.50
CA SER A 68 -3.20 5.84 -9.61
C SER A 68 -2.77 4.49 -10.17
N PHE A 69 -3.69 3.52 -10.11
CA PHE A 69 -3.56 2.18 -10.65
C PHE A 69 -4.81 1.93 -11.50
N ASN A 70 -4.66 1.28 -12.66
CA ASN A 70 -5.80 0.70 -13.34
C ASN A 70 -6.33 -0.52 -12.57
N ASP A 71 -7.51 -1.03 -12.92
CA ASP A 71 -8.17 -2.10 -12.16
C ASP A 71 -7.32 -3.36 -12.03
N ASN A 72 -6.62 -3.76 -13.10
CA ASN A 72 -5.75 -4.95 -13.08
C ASN A 72 -4.53 -4.75 -12.17
N GLN A 73 -3.90 -3.59 -12.22
CA GLN A 73 -2.79 -3.22 -11.35
C GLN A 73 -3.25 -3.16 -9.89
N LEU A 74 -4.39 -2.53 -9.63
CA LEU A 74 -4.95 -2.42 -8.29
C LEU A 74 -5.27 -3.80 -7.70
N ASN A 75 -5.91 -4.69 -8.47
CA ASN A 75 -6.20 -6.06 -8.06
C ASN A 75 -4.92 -6.81 -7.64
N ARG A 76 -3.86 -6.70 -8.45
CA ARG A 76 -2.57 -7.32 -8.13
C ARG A 76 -1.99 -6.78 -6.83
N ILE A 77 -1.99 -5.47 -6.64
CA ILE A 77 -1.47 -4.84 -5.40
C ILE A 77 -2.27 -5.27 -4.17
N ILE A 78 -3.60 -5.27 -4.27
CA ILE A 78 -4.44 -5.72 -3.15
C ILE A 78 -4.14 -7.19 -2.82
N ASN A 79 -4.05 -8.08 -3.82
CA ASN A 79 -3.68 -9.49 -3.60
C ASN A 79 -2.32 -9.60 -2.91
N MET A 80 -1.29 -8.88 -3.37
CA MET A 80 0.04 -8.91 -2.76
C MET A 80 0.06 -8.39 -1.32
N ILE A 81 -0.75 -7.39 -0.97
CA ILE A 81 -0.92 -6.92 0.41
C ILE A 81 -1.62 -8.00 1.26
N CYS A 82 -2.67 -8.63 0.72
CA CYS A 82 -3.42 -9.66 1.41
C CYS A 82 -2.57 -10.91 1.67
N ASP A 83 -1.77 -11.32 0.68
CA ASP A 83 -0.83 -12.44 0.77
C ASP A 83 0.43 -12.10 1.59
N LYS A 84 0.52 -10.89 2.15
CA LYS A 84 1.67 -10.38 2.91
C LYS A 84 2.99 -10.35 2.12
N LYS A 85 2.92 -10.40 0.80
CA LYS A 85 4.08 -10.17 -0.09
C LYS A 85 4.55 -8.71 0.00
N MET A 86 3.62 -7.78 0.17
CA MET A 86 3.89 -6.37 0.44
C MET A 86 3.58 -6.03 1.90
N THR A 87 4.57 -5.51 2.61
CA THR A 87 4.52 -5.21 4.05
C THR A 87 4.82 -3.74 4.36
N SER A 88 5.24 -2.94 3.39
CA SER A 88 5.62 -1.54 3.60
C SER A 88 5.17 -0.60 2.48
N GLY A 89 4.97 0.68 2.82
CA GLY A 89 4.54 1.72 1.86
C GLY A 89 5.58 2.02 0.77
N THR A 90 6.86 1.74 1.01
CA THR A 90 7.93 1.88 0.00
C THR A 90 7.75 0.87 -1.13
N GLN A 91 7.29 -0.34 -0.84
CA GLN A 91 7.00 -1.36 -1.86
C GLN A 91 5.80 -0.96 -2.73
N ILE A 92 4.78 -0.32 -2.14
CA ILE A 92 3.63 0.24 -2.88
C ILE A 92 4.09 1.36 -3.82
N ARG A 93 4.98 2.23 -3.34
CA ARG A 93 5.58 3.28 -4.17
C ARG A 93 6.39 2.68 -5.32
N ALA A 94 7.22 1.67 -5.03
CA ALA A 94 8.01 0.97 -6.04
C ALA A 94 7.11 0.32 -7.10
N ALA A 95 6.00 -0.27 -6.71
CA ALA A 95 5.01 -0.82 -7.64
C ALA A 95 4.41 0.25 -8.56
N ALA A 96 4.03 1.40 -8.00
CA ALA A 96 3.51 2.53 -8.79
C ALA A 96 4.54 3.02 -9.81
N GLU A 97 5.81 3.11 -9.44
CA GLU A 97 6.89 3.47 -10.37
C GLU A 97 7.16 2.39 -11.41
N PHE A 98 7.08 1.10 -11.04
CA PHE A 98 7.22 -0.02 -11.96
C PHE A 98 6.13 0.03 -13.05
N PHE A 99 4.87 0.24 -12.68
CA PHE A 99 3.77 0.32 -13.63
C PHE A 99 3.83 1.54 -14.54
N LYS A 100 4.32 2.69 -14.04
CA LYS A 100 4.54 3.87 -14.88
C LYS A 100 5.59 3.61 -15.96
N ARG A 101 6.65 2.87 -15.63
CA ARG A 101 7.75 2.52 -16.56
C ARG A 101 7.38 1.39 -17.52
N ASN A 102 6.41 0.56 -17.13
CA ASN A 102 5.92 -0.59 -17.90
C ASN A 102 4.41 -0.47 -18.14
N PRO A 103 3.96 0.40 -19.06
CA PRO A 103 2.53 0.62 -19.32
C PRO A 103 1.86 -0.57 -20.04
N LYS A 104 2.62 -1.60 -20.45
CA LYS A 104 2.11 -2.78 -21.14
C LYS A 104 1.16 -3.57 -20.23
N GLN A 105 0.17 -4.18 -20.84
CA GLN A 105 -0.90 -4.92 -20.15
C GLN A 105 -0.40 -6.26 -19.57
N GLU A 106 0.60 -6.87 -20.21
CA GLU A 106 1.27 -8.07 -19.73
C GLU A 106 2.37 -7.68 -18.72
N ILE A 107 2.01 -7.77 -17.44
CA ILE A 107 2.93 -7.59 -16.33
C ILE A 107 3.48 -8.96 -15.93
N ASP A 108 4.79 -9.14 -16.08
CA ASP A 108 5.53 -10.25 -15.47
C ASP A 108 5.48 -10.10 -13.95
N GLU A 109 4.82 -11.05 -13.28
CA GLU A 109 4.65 -11.07 -11.83
C GLU A 109 5.99 -11.15 -11.10
N ARG A 110 6.96 -11.90 -11.63
CA ARG A 110 8.29 -12.01 -11.02
C ARG A 110 9.08 -10.72 -11.13
N ALA A 111 8.97 -10.04 -12.27
CA ALA A 111 9.61 -8.73 -12.46
C ALA A 111 9.01 -7.67 -11.51
N LEU A 112 7.70 -7.70 -11.29
CA LEU A 112 7.03 -6.84 -10.32
C LEU A 112 7.48 -7.15 -8.89
N GLU A 113 7.44 -8.43 -8.48
CA GLU A 113 7.90 -8.86 -7.16
C GLU A 113 9.34 -8.43 -6.87
N ALA A 114 10.24 -8.64 -7.82
CA ALA A 114 11.63 -8.22 -7.72
C ALA A 114 11.76 -6.69 -7.63
N ALA A 115 11.04 -5.94 -8.46
CA ALA A 115 11.06 -4.47 -8.43
C ALA A 115 10.51 -3.90 -7.12
N CYS A 116 9.56 -4.60 -6.50
CA CYS A 116 8.99 -4.25 -5.21
C CYS A 116 9.79 -4.81 -4.01
N GLY A 117 10.88 -5.55 -4.24
CA GLY A 117 11.66 -6.16 -3.16
C GLY A 117 10.88 -7.17 -2.33
N VAL A 118 9.93 -7.88 -2.95
CA VAL A 118 9.19 -8.97 -2.29
C VAL A 118 10.16 -10.12 -2.00
N GLY A 119 10.15 -10.64 -0.78
CA GLY A 119 11.04 -11.72 -0.35
C GLY A 119 12.46 -11.26 0.05
N VAL A 120 12.76 -9.96 -0.01
CA VAL A 120 14.03 -9.42 0.52
C VAL A 120 13.91 -9.27 2.04
N SER A 121 14.52 -10.19 2.79
CA SER A 121 14.74 -10.03 4.23
C SER A 121 16.11 -9.38 4.46
N TYR A 122 16.14 -8.21 5.08
CA TYR A 122 17.39 -7.61 5.52
C TYR A 122 17.95 -8.42 6.68
N ASN A 123 19.18 -8.93 6.55
CA ASN A 123 19.92 -9.40 7.71
C ASN A 123 20.48 -8.18 8.46
N GLU A 124 20.52 -8.23 9.78
CA GLU A 124 21.02 -7.11 10.61
C GLU A 124 22.46 -6.73 10.22
N SER A 125 23.28 -7.73 9.86
CA SER A 125 24.67 -7.53 9.42
C SER A 125 24.82 -6.67 8.15
N ALA A 126 23.92 -6.78 7.15
CA ALA A 126 24.00 -5.91 5.97
C ALA A 126 23.59 -4.48 6.27
N ILE A 127 22.67 -4.28 7.21
CA ILE A 127 22.30 -2.93 7.67
C ILE A 127 23.50 -2.29 8.37
N GLU A 128 24.17 -3.01 9.26
CA GLU A 128 25.38 -2.54 9.93
C GLU A 128 26.50 -2.21 8.95
N ALA A 129 26.74 -3.06 7.94
CA ALA A 129 27.77 -2.81 6.93
C ALA A 129 27.48 -1.53 6.13
N VAL A 130 26.22 -1.27 5.77
CA VAL A 130 25.83 -0.04 5.08
C VAL A 130 26.00 1.19 5.97
N ILE A 131 25.66 1.10 7.26
CA ILE A 131 25.86 2.18 8.24
C ILE A 131 27.35 2.50 8.38
N ILE A 132 28.19 1.48 8.55
CA ILE A 132 29.65 1.66 8.67
C ILE A 132 30.20 2.32 7.40
N ALA A 133 29.84 1.83 6.21
CA ALA A 133 30.28 2.41 4.95
C ALA A 133 29.83 3.87 4.76
N ALA A 134 28.62 4.21 5.18
CA ALA A 134 28.11 5.59 5.13
C ALA A 134 28.88 6.50 6.10
N LEU A 135 29.17 6.03 7.32
CA LEU A 135 29.94 6.79 8.32
C LEU A 135 31.40 6.96 7.91
N SER A 136 32.01 5.95 7.28
CA SER A 136 33.37 6.04 6.73
C SER A 136 33.47 7.14 5.68
N LYS A 137 32.44 7.35 4.84
CA LYS A 137 32.44 8.45 3.87
C LYS A 137 32.43 9.86 4.51
N TYR A 138 31.86 10.01 5.70
CA TYR A 138 31.83 11.28 6.42
C TYR A 138 33.04 11.52 7.32
N LYS A 139 33.73 10.47 7.78
CA LYS A 139 34.95 10.60 8.60
C LYS A 139 36.23 10.93 7.80
N PHE A 140 36.18 10.90 6.47
CA PHE A 140 37.32 11.16 5.58
C PHE A 140 37.05 12.29 4.56
N SER A 141 36.12 13.21 4.85
CA SER A 141 35.95 14.47 4.10
C SER A 141 36.23 15.67 4.98
#